data_AF-A0A956CS31-F1
#
_entry.id   AF-A0A956CS31-F1
#
_cell.length_a   1.000
_cell.length_b   1.000
_cell.length_c   1.000
_cell.angle_alpha   90.00
_cell.angle_beta   90.00
_cell.angle_gamma   90.00
#
_symmetry.space_group_name_H-M   'P 1'
#
loop_
_entity.id
_entity.type
_entity.pdbx_description
1 polymer ?
#
loop_
_entity_poly.entity_id
_entity_poly.type
_entity_poly.pdbx_seq_one_letter_code
_entity_poly.pdbx_strand_id
1 'polypeptide(L)'
;MRPITLATLVLALLSLGCECADAGSGGGPGADGERRTIAVIPKGTTHVFWRSVHAGALAASRDRDVDILWQGPVREDDRDAQIRVVEDMISRGVSAIVLAPLDDTALVPVATEASREGIPVVIFDSGIDWDGRVSFVATDNYQGGVLAAERMNELLGGTGTVMVMRYQEGSDSTSRREAGFLETMAERFSGIQIVSSNQYGGATT
;
A
#
# COMPACT_ATOMS: atom_id res chain seq x y z
N MET A 1 -78.39 16.73 31.60
CA MET A 1 -79.04 16.29 32.85
C MET A 1 -79.39 14.81 32.72
N ARG A 2 -78.85 14.06 33.68
CA ARG A 2 -79.18 12.69 34.11
C ARG A 2 -78.73 11.51 33.23
N PRO A 3 -78.31 10.42 33.91
CA PRO A 3 -77.33 9.43 33.46
C PRO A 3 -78.01 8.07 33.23
N ILE A 4 -77.27 7.00 32.93
CA ILE A 4 -77.49 5.66 33.52
C ILE A 4 -76.20 4.83 33.33
N THR A 5 -75.72 4.34 34.46
CA THR A 5 -74.63 3.39 34.68
C THR A 5 -75.25 2.01 34.92
N LEU A 6 -74.73 0.91 34.35
CA LEU A 6 -74.73 -0.46 34.92
C LEU A 6 -74.01 -1.39 33.93
N ALA A 7 -72.75 -1.78 34.15
CA ALA A 7 -72.21 -2.77 35.10
C ALA A 7 -72.22 -4.23 34.58
N THR A 8 -71.00 -4.77 34.57
CA THR A 8 -70.59 -6.18 34.78
C THR A 8 -70.99 -7.26 33.79
N LEU A 9 -69.98 -7.94 33.21
CA LEU A 9 -69.55 -9.24 33.74
C LEU A 9 -68.13 -9.59 33.21
N VAL A 10 -67.21 -9.82 34.14
CA VAL A 10 -65.88 -10.39 33.88
C VAL A 10 -66.05 -11.91 33.76
N LEU A 11 -65.52 -12.50 32.69
CA LEU A 11 -65.21 -13.92 32.66
C LEU A 11 -63.76 -14.07 32.18
N ALA A 12 -62.87 -14.34 33.13
CA ALA A 12 -61.51 -14.77 32.86
C ALA A 12 -61.54 -16.26 32.51
N LEU A 13 -60.99 -16.64 31.34
CA LEU A 13 -60.48 -17.98 31.11
C LEU A 13 -59.03 -17.92 30.67
N LEU A 14 -58.23 -18.68 31.41
CA LEU A 14 -56.81 -18.90 31.26
C LEU A 14 -56.49 -19.77 30.04
N SER A 15 -55.38 -19.39 29.40
CA SER A 15 -54.24 -20.25 29.03
C SER A 15 -54.20 -21.01 27.70
N LEU A 16 -52.97 -20.99 27.18
CA LEU A 16 -52.30 -21.93 26.28
C LEU A 16 -52.63 -21.89 24.77
N GLY A 17 -51.73 -21.26 24.02
CA GLY A 17 -50.85 -22.05 23.16
C GLY A 17 -50.95 -21.82 21.65
N CYS A 18 -49.76 -21.77 21.04
CA CYS A 18 -49.42 -21.78 19.62
C CYS A 18 -49.49 -20.45 18.86
N GLU A 19 -48.38 -19.71 19.03
CA GLU A 19 -47.70 -18.93 18.01
C GLU A 19 -47.76 -19.62 16.63
N CYS A 20 -48.25 -18.90 15.61
CA CYS A 20 -47.95 -19.17 14.22
C CYS A 20 -47.42 -17.86 13.64
N ALA A 21 -46.17 -17.94 13.18
CA ALA A 21 -45.36 -16.86 12.68
C ALA A 21 -46.03 -16.10 11.53
N ASP A 22 -46.08 -14.77 11.65
CA ASP A 22 -46.23 -13.90 10.51
C ASP A 22 -44.85 -13.30 10.20
N ALA A 23 -44.31 -13.70 9.05
CA ALA A 23 -42.98 -13.32 8.58
C ALA A 23 -43.01 -11.85 8.10
N GLY A 24 -42.98 -10.93 9.05
CA GLY A 24 -42.72 -9.52 8.81
C GLY A 24 -41.23 -9.27 8.59
N SER A 25 -40.87 -8.96 7.34
CA SER A 25 -39.58 -8.44 6.90
C SER A 25 -39.19 -7.17 7.69
N GLY A 26 -38.48 -7.37 8.80
CA GLY A 26 -37.78 -6.32 9.55
C GLY A 26 -36.30 -6.34 9.22
N GLY A 27 -35.91 -5.78 8.08
CA GLY A 27 -34.53 -5.42 7.81
C GLY A 27 -34.13 -4.28 8.76
N GLY A 28 -33.66 -4.63 9.95
CA GLY A 28 -32.97 -3.69 10.81
C GLY A 28 -31.73 -3.15 10.10
N PRO A 29 -31.32 -1.90 10.35
CA PRO A 29 -30.04 -1.42 9.85
C PRO A 29 -28.96 -2.36 10.36
N GLY A 30 -28.24 -2.99 9.43
CA GLY A 30 -27.06 -3.77 9.76
C GLY A 30 -26.15 -2.89 10.62
N ALA A 31 -25.61 -3.46 11.70
CA ALA A 31 -24.60 -2.79 12.48
C ALA A 31 -23.50 -2.33 11.51
N ASP A 32 -23.31 -1.01 11.39
CA ASP A 32 -22.15 -0.40 10.74
C ASP A 32 -20.91 -0.90 11.49
N GLY A 33 -20.34 -2.02 11.04
CA GLY A 33 -19.00 -2.42 11.44
C GLY A 33 -18.06 -1.32 10.96
N GLU A 34 -17.21 -0.81 11.86
CA GLU A 34 -16.25 0.24 11.52
C GLU A 34 -15.49 -0.15 10.23
N ARG A 35 -15.50 0.75 9.24
CA ARG A 35 -14.81 0.54 7.96
C ARG A 35 -13.32 0.32 8.25
N ARG A 36 -12.76 -0.74 7.68
CA ARG A 36 -11.34 -1.05 7.88
C ARG A 36 -10.50 0.10 7.33
N THR A 37 -9.57 0.57 8.14
CA THR A 37 -8.64 1.63 7.72
C THR A 37 -7.34 0.99 7.26
N ILE A 38 -6.94 1.25 6.02
CA ILE A 38 -5.67 0.81 5.43
C ILE A 38 -4.75 2.02 5.29
N ALA A 39 -3.58 1.96 5.92
CA ALA A 39 -2.55 2.96 5.71
C ALA A 39 -1.79 2.68 4.42
N VAL A 40 -1.64 3.69 3.57
CA VAL A 40 -0.82 3.64 2.36
C VAL A 40 0.31 4.66 2.51
N ILE A 41 1.53 4.14 2.57
CA ILE A 41 2.75 4.87 2.94
C ILE A 41 3.70 4.88 1.73
N PRO A 42 3.66 5.94 0.89
CA PRO A 42 4.56 6.09 -0.25
C PRO A 42 5.99 6.47 0.19
N LYS A 43 6.95 6.46 -0.75
CA LYS A 43 8.31 7.00 -0.52
C LYS A 43 8.33 8.51 -0.30
N GLY A 44 7.35 9.22 -0.84
CA GLY A 44 7.22 10.66 -0.77
C GLY A 44 5.80 11.10 -1.13
N THR A 45 5.48 12.38 -0.94
CA THR A 45 4.11 12.89 -1.18
C THR A 45 4.04 14.01 -2.22
N THR A 46 5.18 14.54 -2.65
CA THR A 46 5.27 15.69 -3.57
C THR A 46 5.34 15.26 -5.04
N HIS A 47 6.02 14.16 -5.35
CA HIS A 47 6.27 13.75 -6.73
C HIS A 47 5.00 13.26 -7.46
N VAL A 48 4.90 13.54 -8.76
CA VAL A 48 3.71 13.24 -9.58
C VAL A 48 3.38 11.75 -9.63
N PHE A 49 4.41 10.88 -9.54
CA PHE A 49 4.22 9.43 -9.45
C PHE A 49 3.30 9.04 -8.30
N TRP A 50 3.52 9.61 -7.10
CA TRP A 50 2.74 9.30 -5.91
C TRP A 50 1.31 9.82 -5.98
N ARG A 51 1.05 10.89 -6.75
CA ARG A 51 -0.32 11.35 -7.00
C ARG A 51 -1.13 10.32 -7.79
N SER A 52 -0.52 9.67 -8.77
CA SER A 52 -1.16 8.59 -9.53
C SER A 52 -1.40 7.36 -8.66
N VAL A 53 -0.43 6.99 -7.82
CA VAL A 53 -0.59 5.91 -6.84
C VAL A 53 -1.74 6.20 -5.88
N HIS A 54 -1.80 7.43 -5.33
CA HIS A 54 -2.88 7.85 -4.43
C HIS A 54 -4.25 7.76 -5.11
N ALA A 55 -4.37 8.21 -6.36
CA ALA A 55 -5.61 8.09 -7.12
C ALA A 55 -6.05 6.62 -7.28
N GLY A 56 -5.11 5.71 -7.53
CA GLY A 56 -5.35 4.27 -7.57
C GLY A 56 -5.80 3.69 -6.22
N ALA A 57 -5.15 4.09 -5.12
CA ALA A 57 -5.54 3.68 -3.77
C ALA A 57 -6.97 4.13 -3.42
N LEU A 58 -7.34 5.38 -3.75
CA LEU A 58 -8.69 5.89 -3.55
C LEU A 58 -9.73 5.20 -4.41
N ALA A 59 -9.37 4.78 -5.63
CA ALA A 59 -10.25 3.97 -6.47
C ALA A 59 -10.51 2.61 -5.83
N ALA A 60 -9.45 1.91 -5.41
CA ALA A 60 -9.57 0.62 -4.73
C ALA A 60 -10.38 0.70 -3.42
N SER A 61 -10.29 1.82 -2.70
CA SER A 61 -11.06 2.01 -1.46
C SER A 61 -12.56 2.06 -1.68
N ARG A 62 -13.02 2.65 -2.79
CA ARG A 62 -14.43 2.63 -3.18
C ARG A 62 -14.89 1.22 -3.56
N ASP A 63 -14.05 0.49 -4.30
CA ASP A 63 -14.37 -0.86 -4.77
C ASP A 63 -14.39 -1.90 -3.64
N ARG A 64 -13.66 -1.65 -2.55
CA ARG A 64 -13.46 -2.60 -1.44
C ARG A 64 -14.10 -2.17 -0.13
N ASP A 65 -14.77 -1.02 -0.13
CA ASP A 65 -15.40 -0.42 1.04
C ASP A 65 -14.47 -0.33 2.27
N VAL A 66 -13.29 0.26 2.05
CA VAL A 66 -12.27 0.50 3.08
C VAL A 66 -11.87 1.98 3.10
N ASP A 67 -11.38 2.46 4.22
CA ASP A 67 -10.80 3.81 4.31
C ASP A 67 -9.30 3.78 3.99
N ILE A 68 -8.84 4.77 3.22
CA ILE A 68 -7.41 4.97 2.97
C ILE A 68 -6.91 6.10 3.84
N LEU A 69 -5.86 5.79 4.59
CA LEU A 69 -5.04 6.76 5.26
C LEU A 69 -3.76 6.92 4.44
N TRP A 70 -3.70 7.99 3.64
CA TRP A 70 -2.55 8.31 2.81
C TRP A 70 -1.59 9.22 3.55
N GLN A 71 -0.41 8.71 3.92
CA GLN A 71 0.60 9.50 4.63
C GLN A 71 1.99 8.95 4.38
N GLY A 72 2.95 9.83 4.11
CA GLY A 72 4.36 9.49 3.92
C GLY A 72 5.23 10.71 4.19
N PRO A 73 6.56 10.60 4.06
CA PRO A 73 7.44 11.74 4.21
C PRO A 73 7.19 12.77 3.09
N VAL A 74 7.60 14.01 3.34
CA VAL A 74 7.54 15.06 2.31
C VAL A 74 8.60 14.81 1.24
N ARG A 75 9.79 14.36 1.65
CA ARG A 75 10.97 14.14 0.79
C ARG A 75 11.32 12.67 0.70
N GLU A 76 11.80 12.25 -0.46
CA GLU A 76 12.18 10.85 -0.73
C GLU A 76 13.59 10.46 -0.21
N ASP A 77 14.22 11.31 0.60
CA ASP A 77 15.47 11.02 1.32
C ASP A 77 15.30 10.93 2.84
N ASP A 78 14.10 11.18 3.36
CA ASP A 78 13.83 11.23 4.81
C ASP A 78 13.31 9.89 5.34
N ARG A 79 14.23 8.93 5.48
CA ARG A 79 13.96 7.59 6.02
C ARG A 79 13.35 7.67 7.42
N ASP A 80 13.87 8.54 8.27
CA ASP A 80 13.40 8.69 9.66
C ASP A 80 11.96 9.20 9.72
N ALA A 81 11.57 10.11 8.82
CA ALA A 81 10.18 10.54 8.71
C ALA A 81 9.28 9.39 8.25
N GLN A 82 9.71 8.56 7.30
CA GLN A 82 8.93 7.40 6.91
C GLN A 82 8.76 6.40 8.06
N ILE A 83 9.81 6.13 8.83
CA ILE A 83 9.75 5.27 10.03
C ILE A 83 8.70 5.81 11.02
N ARG A 84 8.76 7.11 11.35
CA ARG A 84 7.78 7.75 12.25
C ARG A 84 6.34 7.64 11.73
N VAL A 85 6.14 7.71 10.42
CA VAL A 85 4.81 7.52 9.82
C VAL A 85 4.34 6.09 10.06
N VAL A 86 5.17 5.07 9.85
CA VAL A 86 4.79 3.67 10.11
C VAL A 86 4.47 3.47 11.60
N GLU A 87 5.28 4.01 12.51
CA GLU A 87 5.04 3.95 13.96
C GLU A 87 3.70 4.59 14.37
N ASP A 88 3.33 5.73 13.76
CA ASP A 88 2.02 6.37 13.96
C ASP A 88 0.89 5.45 13.49
N MET A 89 1.02 4.82 12.31
CA MET A 89 0.00 3.89 11.80
C MET A 89 -0.18 2.67 12.70
N ILE A 90 0.92 2.12 13.24
CA ILE A 90 0.88 1.04 14.23
C ILE A 90 0.13 1.52 15.48
N SER A 91 0.52 2.66 16.04
CA SER A 91 -0.08 3.23 17.25
C SER A 91 -1.58 3.52 17.10
N ARG A 92 -2.02 3.87 15.88
CA ARG A 92 -3.43 4.10 15.55
C ARG A 92 -4.23 2.82 15.34
N GLY A 93 -3.60 1.65 15.35
CA GLY A 93 -4.27 0.37 15.18
C GLY A 93 -4.92 0.20 13.80
N VAL A 94 -4.26 0.67 12.73
CA VAL A 94 -4.78 0.48 11.36
C VAL A 94 -4.93 -1.01 11.03
N SER A 95 -5.89 -1.34 10.18
CA SER A 95 -6.20 -2.74 9.84
C SER A 95 -5.14 -3.39 8.94
N ALA A 96 -4.38 -2.59 8.19
CA ALA A 96 -3.28 -3.04 7.33
C ALA A 96 -2.37 -1.86 6.95
N ILE A 97 -1.13 -2.17 6.59
CA ILE A 97 -0.16 -1.21 6.06
C ILE A 97 0.26 -1.62 4.64
N VAL A 98 0.26 -0.67 3.72
CA VAL A 98 0.79 -0.79 2.36
C VAL A 98 1.98 0.17 2.26
N LEU A 99 3.20 -0.36 2.25
CA LEU A 99 4.44 0.40 2.40
C LEU A 99 5.29 0.34 1.12
N ALA A 100 5.70 1.50 0.62
CA ALA A 100 6.79 1.64 -0.35
C ALA A 100 8.05 2.10 0.38
N PRO A 101 8.95 1.17 0.76
CA PRO A 101 10.12 1.46 1.57
C PRO A 101 11.08 2.38 0.83
N LEU A 102 11.52 3.44 1.50
CA LEU A 102 12.60 4.31 1.00
C LEU A 102 13.95 3.59 0.95
N ASP A 103 14.13 2.65 1.86
CA ASP A 103 15.35 1.90 2.08
C ASP A 103 15.02 0.44 2.37
N ASP A 104 15.77 -0.46 1.77
CA ASP A 104 15.60 -1.90 1.86
C ASP A 104 15.91 -2.47 3.25
N THR A 105 16.77 -1.80 4.04
CA THR A 105 17.18 -2.26 5.37
C THR A 105 16.63 -1.41 6.50
N ALA A 106 16.60 -0.09 6.34
CA ALA A 106 16.26 0.82 7.44
C ALA A 106 14.80 0.69 7.92
N LEU A 107 13.88 0.25 7.04
CA LEU A 107 12.47 0.07 7.37
C LEU A 107 12.16 -1.32 7.95
N VAL A 108 13.12 -2.26 7.95
CA VAL A 108 12.91 -3.64 8.43
C VAL A 108 12.43 -3.69 9.88
N PRO A 109 13.02 -2.92 10.84
CA PRO A 109 12.58 -2.98 12.22
C PRO A 109 11.11 -2.58 12.41
N VAL A 110 10.67 -1.49 11.76
CA VAL A 110 9.30 -0.99 11.93
C VAL A 110 8.27 -1.84 11.17
N ALA A 111 8.65 -2.42 10.02
CA ALA A 111 7.80 -3.39 9.32
C ALA A 111 7.62 -4.68 10.14
N THR A 112 8.70 -5.14 10.79
CA THR A 112 8.66 -6.28 11.71
C THR A 112 7.75 -5.98 12.90
N GLU A 113 7.81 -4.77 13.45
CA GLU A 113 6.95 -4.37 14.57
C GLU A 113 5.47 -4.36 14.19
N ALA A 114 5.11 -3.77 13.05
CA ALA A 114 3.74 -3.82 12.55
C ALA A 114 3.21 -5.26 12.47
N SER A 115 4.02 -6.18 11.94
CA SER A 115 3.65 -7.59 11.87
C SER A 115 3.52 -8.26 13.24
N ARG A 116 4.32 -7.88 14.24
CA ARG A 116 4.23 -8.40 15.62
C ARG A 116 2.94 -7.94 16.31
N GLU A 117 2.53 -6.71 16.05
CA GLU A 117 1.24 -6.16 16.49
C GLU A 117 0.03 -6.73 15.71
N GLY A 118 0.26 -7.69 14.82
CA GLY A 118 -0.78 -8.36 14.05
C GLY A 118 -1.30 -7.53 12.86
N ILE A 119 -0.62 -6.45 12.50
CA ILE A 119 -0.97 -5.61 11.36
C ILE A 119 -0.31 -6.20 10.10
N PRO A 120 -1.08 -6.70 9.12
CA PRO A 120 -0.52 -7.22 7.88
C PRO A 120 0.14 -6.10 7.06
N VAL A 121 1.36 -6.36 6.58
CA VAL A 121 2.13 -5.42 5.78
C VAL A 121 2.25 -5.93 4.34
N VAL A 122 1.80 -5.12 3.38
CA VAL A 122 2.05 -5.31 1.94
C VAL A 122 3.16 -4.36 1.51
N ILE A 123 4.13 -4.86 0.78
CA ILE A 123 5.20 -4.05 0.21
C ILE A 123 4.86 -3.72 -1.24
N PHE A 124 5.12 -2.50 -1.68
CA PHE A 124 4.90 -2.11 -3.07
C PHE A 124 5.99 -1.17 -3.58
N ASP A 125 6.09 -1.04 -4.91
CA ASP A 125 7.05 -0.19 -5.64
C ASP A 125 8.53 -0.59 -5.51
N SER A 126 9.02 -0.68 -4.27
CA SER A 126 10.40 -1.00 -3.91
C SER A 126 10.44 -2.11 -2.88
N GLY A 127 11.40 -3.02 -3.00
CA GLY A 127 11.58 -4.12 -2.05
C GLY A 127 12.08 -3.66 -0.68
N ILE A 128 12.07 -4.62 0.23
CA ILE A 128 12.61 -4.55 1.60
C ILE A 128 13.23 -5.90 1.93
N ASP A 129 14.33 -5.91 2.69
CA ASP A 129 15.03 -7.11 3.13
C ASP A 129 14.31 -7.76 4.33
N TRP A 130 13.04 -8.08 4.11
CA TRP A 130 12.16 -8.65 5.13
C TRP A 130 11.06 -9.53 4.53
N ASP A 131 10.98 -10.76 5.02
CA ASP A 131 10.07 -11.80 4.52
C ASP A 131 8.71 -11.88 5.22
N GLY A 132 8.46 -11.05 6.23
CA GLY A 132 7.15 -11.03 6.92
C GLY A 132 6.03 -10.32 6.17
N ARG A 133 6.30 -9.83 4.95
CA ARG A 133 5.31 -9.20 4.08
C ARG A 133 4.25 -10.21 3.60
N VAL A 134 3.00 -9.77 3.52
CA VAL A 134 1.89 -10.57 2.97
C VAL A 134 1.98 -10.69 1.46
N SER A 135 2.45 -9.62 0.79
CA SER A 135 2.61 -9.58 -0.65
C SER A 135 3.65 -8.53 -1.04
N PHE A 136 4.13 -8.63 -2.28
CA PHE A 136 4.99 -7.64 -2.91
C PHE A 136 4.45 -7.30 -4.30
N VAL A 137 4.13 -6.02 -4.52
CA VAL A 137 3.57 -5.53 -5.79
C VAL A 137 4.48 -4.44 -6.36
N ALA A 138 5.29 -4.80 -7.36
CA ALA A 138 6.24 -3.88 -7.95
C ALA A 138 6.44 -4.13 -9.44
N THR A 139 7.10 -3.17 -10.09
CA THR A 139 7.68 -3.39 -11.42
C THR A 139 8.77 -4.44 -11.32
N ASP A 140 8.92 -5.29 -12.35
CA ASP A 140 10.14 -6.09 -12.50
C ASP A 140 11.30 -5.15 -12.86
N ASN A 141 11.96 -4.66 -11.81
CA ASN A 141 12.98 -3.64 -11.94
C ASN A 141 14.19 -4.14 -12.70
N TYR A 142 14.60 -5.39 -12.47
CA TYR A 142 15.72 -5.99 -13.20
C TYR A 142 15.42 -6.05 -14.69
N GLN A 143 14.26 -6.60 -15.07
CA GLN A 143 13.85 -6.64 -16.47
C GLN A 143 13.72 -5.23 -17.06
N GLY A 144 13.25 -4.25 -16.30
CA GLY A 144 13.26 -2.85 -16.72
C GLY A 144 14.66 -2.34 -17.07
N GLY A 145 15.67 -2.75 -16.32
CA GLY A 145 17.09 -2.49 -16.60
C GLY A 145 17.57 -3.14 -17.90
N VAL A 146 17.22 -4.40 -18.10
CA VAL A 146 17.52 -5.16 -19.33
C VAL A 146 16.95 -4.43 -20.56
N LEU A 147 15.66 -4.08 -20.51
CA LEU A 147 14.99 -3.36 -21.59
C LEU A 147 15.61 -1.99 -21.86
N ALA A 148 16.05 -1.29 -20.81
CA ALA A 148 16.74 -0.01 -20.96
C ALA A 148 18.11 -0.16 -21.66
N ALA A 149 18.86 -1.22 -21.35
CA ALA A 149 20.13 -1.52 -22.02
C ALA A 149 19.94 -1.87 -23.50
N GLU A 150 18.95 -2.72 -23.80
CA GLU A 150 18.58 -3.05 -25.18
C GLU A 150 18.21 -1.79 -25.98
N ARG A 151 17.38 -0.94 -25.38
CA ARG A 151 16.97 0.32 -26.02
C ARG A 151 18.15 1.28 -26.22
N MET A 152 19.07 1.35 -25.25
CA MET A 152 20.29 2.16 -25.37
C MET A 152 21.14 1.69 -26.56
N ASN A 153 21.34 0.37 -26.70
CA ASN A 153 22.09 -0.21 -27.79
C ASN A 153 21.48 0.10 -29.16
N GLU A 154 20.15 -0.02 -29.30
CA GLU A 154 19.43 0.35 -30.52
C GLU A 154 19.65 1.81 -30.92
N LEU A 155 19.54 2.72 -29.95
CA LEU A 155 19.69 4.16 -30.18
C LEU A 155 21.11 4.57 -30.58
N LEU A 156 22.11 3.87 -30.04
CA LEU A 156 23.53 4.14 -30.30
C LEU A 156 24.09 3.36 -31.50
N GLY A 157 23.30 2.47 -32.11
CA GLY A 157 23.77 1.62 -33.20
C GLY A 157 24.91 0.68 -32.78
N GLY A 158 24.93 0.26 -31.52
CA GLY A 158 25.93 -0.66 -30.98
C GLY A 158 27.28 -0.05 -30.61
N THR A 159 27.47 1.26 -30.75
CA THR A 159 28.74 1.91 -30.37
C THR A 159 28.52 3.25 -29.67
N GLY A 160 29.34 3.57 -28.68
CA GLY A 160 29.28 4.88 -28.05
C GLY A 160 29.88 4.94 -26.66
N THR A 161 29.59 6.04 -25.97
CA THR A 161 30.05 6.27 -24.60
C THR A 161 28.89 6.77 -23.77
N VAL A 162 28.65 6.14 -22.63
CA VAL A 162 27.53 6.45 -21.74
C VAL A 162 27.98 6.54 -20.29
N MET A 163 27.18 7.22 -19.48
CA MET A 163 27.34 7.33 -18.04
C MET A 163 26.04 6.86 -17.38
N VAL A 164 26.15 6.09 -16.29
CA VAL A 164 24.99 5.69 -15.48
C VAL A 164 24.89 6.61 -14.28
N MET A 165 23.82 7.42 -14.26
CA MET A 165 23.41 8.23 -13.11
C MET A 165 22.42 7.44 -12.28
N ARG A 166 22.85 6.98 -11.11
CA ARG A 166 22.06 6.18 -10.16
C ARG A 166 21.18 7.08 -9.30
N TYR A 167 20.16 6.50 -8.69
CA TYR A 167 19.23 7.24 -7.85
C TYR A 167 19.83 7.52 -6.46
N GLN A 168 19.68 6.57 -5.53
CA GLN A 168 20.24 6.62 -4.18
C GLN A 168 20.54 5.19 -3.71
N GLU A 169 21.54 5.05 -2.83
CA GLU A 169 21.85 3.78 -2.19
C GLU A 169 20.74 3.36 -1.21
N GLY A 170 20.52 2.03 -1.11
CA GLY A 170 19.47 1.41 -0.28
C GLY A 170 18.08 1.37 -0.93
N SER A 171 17.87 2.00 -2.09
CA SER A 171 16.59 1.89 -2.82
C SER A 171 16.58 0.64 -3.71
N ASP A 172 16.02 -0.47 -3.20
CA ASP A 172 15.94 -1.77 -3.92
C ASP A 172 15.45 -1.62 -5.36
N SER A 173 14.36 -0.88 -5.60
CA SER A 173 13.78 -0.75 -6.93
C SER A 173 14.76 -0.21 -7.97
N THR A 174 15.59 0.75 -7.57
CA THR A 174 16.56 1.38 -8.49
C THR A 174 17.83 0.56 -8.56
N SER A 175 18.31 0.02 -7.44
CA SER A 175 19.46 -0.90 -7.39
C SER A 175 19.27 -2.10 -8.32
N ARG A 176 18.09 -2.74 -8.30
CA ARG A 176 17.78 -3.87 -9.19
C ARG A 176 17.72 -3.47 -10.66
N ARG A 177 17.17 -2.29 -10.95
CA ARG A 177 17.08 -1.76 -12.32
C ARG A 177 18.46 -1.40 -12.88
N GLU A 178 19.30 -0.82 -12.06
CA GLU A 178 20.69 -0.50 -12.39
C GLU A 178 21.48 -1.78 -12.65
N ALA A 179 21.32 -2.81 -11.81
CA ALA A 179 21.97 -4.12 -12.01
C ALA A 179 21.58 -4.74 -13.36
N GLY A 180 20.29 -4.83 -13.67
CA GLY A 180 19.82 -5.38 -14.95
C GLY A 180 20.35 -4.61 -16.15
N PHE A 181 20.47 -3.27 -16.05
CA PHE A 181 21.10 -2.46 -17.09
C PHE A 181 22.58 -2.77 -17.25
N LEU A 182 23.35 -2.70 -16.16
CA LEU A 182 24.80 -2.85 -16.17
C LEU A 182 25.25 -4.24 -16.63
N GLU A 183 24.58 -5.29 -16.13
CA GLU A 183 24.86 -6.68 -16.52
C GLU A 183 24.56 -6.90 -18.00
N THR A 184 23.40 -6.45 -18.48
CA THR A 184 23.03 -6.59 -19.90
C THR A 184 24.01 -5.85 -20.82
N MET A 185 24.42 -4.62 -20.45
CA MET A 185 25.42 -3.87 -21.21
C MET A 185 26.76 -4.60 -21.28
N ALA A 186 27.23 -5.13 -20.15
CA ALA A 186 28.51 -5.85 -20.07
C ALA A 186 28.50 -7.16 -20.86
N GLU A 187 27.39 -7.91 -20.83
CA GLU A 187 27.28 -9.22 -21.47
C GLU A 187 27.04 -9.13 -22.99
N ARG A 188 26.30 -8.11 -23.44
CA ARG A 188 25.76 -8.10 -24.82
C ARG A 188 26.28 -6.95 -25.68
N PHE A 189 26.77 -5.85 -25.11
CA PHE A 189 27.00 -4.60 -25.84
C PHE A 189 28.39 -4.00 -25.61
N SER A 190 29.43 -4.77 -25.91
CA SER A 190 30.85 -4.38 -25.70
C SER A 190 31.32 -3.16 -26.53
N GLY A 191 30.58 -2.77 -27.57
CA GLY A 191 30.87 -1.56 -28.35
C GLY A 191 30.48 -0.25 -27.66
N ILE A 192 29.71 -0.31 -26.57
CA ILE A 192 29.30 0.85 -25.79
C ILE A 192 30.10 0.89 -24.49
N GLN A 193 30.90 1.94 -24.32
CA GLN A 193 31.73 2.14 -23.13
C GLN A 193 30.95 2.85 -22.03
N ILE A 194 30.85 2.24 -20.85
CA ILE A 194 30.35 2.91 -19.63
C ILE A 194 31.53 3.62 -18.95
N VAL A 195 31.54 4.96 -18.95
CA VAL A 195 32.64 5.75 -18.34
C VAL A 195 32.51 5.93 -16.84
N SER A 196 31.29 5.81 -16.31
CA SER A 196 31.05 5.79 -14.87
C SER A 196 29.73 5.10 -14.56
N SER A 197 29.75 4.27 -13.53
CA SER A 197 28.60 3.53 -13.01
C SER A 197 28.40 3.71 -11.51
N ASN A 198 29.10 4.66 -10.89
CA ASN A 198 29.06 4.87 -9.44
C ASN A 198 28.83 6.34 -9.08
N GLN A 199 27.87 6.98 -9.75
CA GLN A 199 27.47 8.36 -9.49
C GLN A 199 26.00 8.38 -9.14
N TYR A 200 25.64 9.13 -8.10
CA TYR A 200 24.29 9.18 -7.57
C TYR A 200 23.73 10.60 -7.73
N GLY A 201 22.56 10.70 -8.35
CA GLY A 201 21.81 11.94 -8.51
C GLY A 201 21.03 12.35 -7.27
N GLY A 202 20.82 11.42 -6.33
CA GLY A 202 20.04 11.63 -5.12
C GLY A 202 18.55 11.39 -5.31
N ALA A 203 17.82 11.57 -4.20
CA ALA A 203 16.38 11.39 -4.14
C ALA A 203 15.60 12.40 -4.99
N THR A 204 14.37 12.06 -5.38
CA THR A 204 13.46 13.03 -5.99
C THR A 204 12.99 13.99 -4.91
N THR A 205 13.23 15.29 -5.07
CA THR A 205 12.85 16.33 -4.10
C THR A 205 11.63 17.11 -4.53
#